data_AF-A0A7W8KIJ1-F1
#
_entry.id   AF-A0A7W8KIJ1-F1
#
_cell.length_a   1.000
_cell.length_b   1.000
_cell.length_c   1.000
_cell.angle_alpha   90.00
_cell.angle_beta   90.00
_cell.angle_gamma   90.00
#
_symmetry.space_group_name_H-M   'P 1'
#
loop_
_entity.id
_entity.type
_entity.pdbx_description
1 polymer ?
#
loop_
_entity_poly.entity_id
_entity_poly.type
_entity_poly.pdbx_seq_one_letter_code
_entity_poly.pdbx_strand_id
1 'polypeptide(L)' 'MLMGLLIVILASVNLGGIFSMVMQVGRGDWLAGVGSLLFLAVLDVVGFWIVRALREET' A
#
# COMPACT_ATOMS: atom_id res chain seq x y z
N MET A 1 18.51 -1.34 -10.01
CA MET A 1 18.07 -0.04 -9.45
C MET A 1 16.55 0.11 -9.44
N LEU A 2 15.84 -0.20 -10.54
CA LEU A 2 14.38 -0.08 -10.63
C LEU A 2 13.63 -0.83 -9.51
N MET A 3 14.01 -2.08 -9.24
CA MET A 3 13.35 -2.94 -8.24
C MET A 3 13.42 -2.36 -6.82
N GLY A 4 14.59 -1.82 -6.41
CA GLY A 4 14.75 -1.18 -5.11
C GLY A 4 13.91 0.10 -4.96
N LEU A 5 13.78 0.87 -6.05
CA LEU A 5 12.97 2.10 -6.08
C LEU A 5 11.48 1.77 -6.00
N LEU A 6 11.05 0.70 -6.67
CA LEU A 6 9.70 0.14 -6.55
C LEU A 6 9.38 -0.27 -5.11
N ILE A 7 10.28 -1.01 -4.46
CA ILE A 7 10.11 -1.42 -3.05
C ILE A 7 9.95 -0.20 -2.13
N VAL A 8 10.77 0.85 -2.33
CA VAL A 8 10.66 2.10 -1.55
C VAL A 8 9.32 2.81 -1.78
N ILE A 9 8.84 2.85 -3.03
CA ILE A 9 7.53 3.43 -3.36
C ILE A 9 6.41 2.63 -2.68
N LEU A 10 6.39 1.30 -2.81
CA LEU A 10 5.39 0.45 -2.15
C LEU A 10 5.41 0.66 -0.63
N ALA A 11 6.59 0.67 -0.01
CA ALA A 11 6.73 0.89 1.42
C ALA A 11 6.21 2.27 1.86
N SER A 12 6.50 3.31 1.08
CA SER A 12 6.02 4.68 1.35
C SER A 12 4.50 4.77 1.27
N VAL A 13 3.90 4.11 0.27
CA VAL A 13 2.44 4.06 0.10
C VAL A 13 1.77 3.29 1.24
N ASN A 14 2.35 2.16 1.65
CA ASN A 14 1.82 1.37 2.76
C ASN A 14 1.87 2.14 4.09
N LEU A 15 3.00 2.81 4.39
CA LEU A 15 3.15 3.69 5.56
C LEU A 15 2.15 4.86 5.54
N GLY A 16 1.99 5.51 4.39
CA GLY A 16 1.03 6.61 4.23
C GLY A 16 -0.42 6.17 4.47
N GLY A 17 -0.79 4.99 3.98
CA GLY A 17 -2.13 4.45 4.22
C GLY A 17 -2.34 4.01 5.67
N ILE A 18 -1.36 3.38 6.32
CA ILE A 18 -1.44 3.04 7.76
C ILE A 18 -1.64 4.32 8.58
N PHE A 19 -0.86 5.37 8.31
CA PHE A 19 -1.00 6.66 8.97
C PHE A 19 -2.40 7.25 8.76
N SER A 20 -2.90 7.21 7.53
CA SER A 20 -4.24 7.67 7.19
C SER A 20 -5.33 6.90 7.94
N MET A 21 -5.17 5.58 8.05
CA MET A 21 -6.09 4.71 8.79
C MET A 21 -6.09 5.06 10.29
N VAL A 22 -4.91 5.20 10.91
CA VAL A 22 -4.79 5.59 12.34
C VAL A 22 -5.49 6.92 12.60
N MET A 23 -5.30 7.90 11.72
CA MET A 23 -5.93 9.22 11.83
C MET A 23 -7.47 9.17 11.69
N GLN A 24 -7.99 8.34 10.77
CA GLN A 24 -9.43 8.20 10.54
C GLN A 24 -10.12 7.44 11.68
N VAL A 25 -9.50 6.37 12.18
CA VAL A 25 -9.98 5.65 13.37
C VAL A 25 -9.98 6.57 14.59
N GLY A 26 -8.93 7.37 14.78
CA GLY A 26 -8.86 8.36 15.86
C GLY A 26 -9.93 9.46 15.79
N ARG A 27 -10.48 9.71 14.59
CA ARG A 27 -11.60 10.64 14.36
C ARG A 27 -12.99 10.00 14.46
N GLY A 28 -13.07 8.68 14.65
CA GLY A 28 -14.33 7.93 14.70
C GLY A 28 -14.96 7.67 13.32
N ASP A 29 -14.21 7.92 12.24
CA ASP A 29 -14.72 7.86 10.86
C ASP A 29 -14.47 6.48 10.24
N TRP A 30 -15.21 5.48 10.73
CA TRP A 30 -14.99 4.06 10.42
C TRP A 30 -15.20 3.70 8.95
N LEU A 31 -16.16 4.32 8.28
CA LEU A 31 -16.47 4.09 6.86
C LEU A 31 -15.29 4.52 5.96
N ALA A 32 -14.71 5.67 6.25
CA ALA A 32 -13.52 6.15 5.57
C ALA A 32 -12.31 5.23 5.87
N GLY A 33 -12.17 4.78 7.12
CA GLY A 33 -11.10 3.86 7.53
C GLY A 33 -11.16 2.51 6.79
N VAL A 34 -12.36 1.95 6.60
CA VAL A 34 -12.58 0.73 5.81
C VAL A 34 -12.25 0.94 4.33
N GLY A 35 -12.66 2.08 3.76
CA GLY A 35 -12.29 2.44 2.38
C GLY A 35 -10.77 2.53 2.18
N SER A 36 -10.07 3.11 3.16
CA SER A 36 -8.60 3.21 3.16
C SER A 36 -7.92 1.85 3.27
N LEU A 37 -8.44 0.95 4.11
CA LEU A 37 -7.98 -0.44 4.21
C LEU A 37 -8.15 -1.20 2.89
N LEU A 38 -9.32 -1.08 2.27
CA LEU A 38 -9.59 -1.70 0.97
C LEU A 38 -8.62 -1.22 -0.10
N PHE A 39 -8.37 0.09 -0.14
CA PHE A 39 -7.43 0.69 -1.08
C PHE A 39 -5.99 0.19 -0.87
N LEU A 40 -5.54 0.12 0.38
CA LEU A 40 -4.24 -0.45 0.74
C LEU A 40 -4.11 -1.91 0.31
N ALA A 41 -5.13 -2.74 0.59
CA ALA A 41 -5.12 -4.14 0.21
C ALA A 41 -5.01 -4.34 -1.31
N VAL A 42 -5.71 -3.52 -2.10
CA VAL A 42 -5.60 -3.55 -3.56
C VAL A 42 -4.18 -3.16 -4.02
N LEU A 43 -3.61 -2.10 -3.44
CA LEU A 43 -2.26 -1.67 -3.78
C LEU A 43 -1.20 -2.69 -3.40
N ASP A 44 -1.34 -3.38 -2.27
CA ASP A 44 -0.42 -4.45 -1.88
C ASP A 44 -0.49 -5.64 -2.84
N VAL A 45 -1.69 -6.03 -3.28
CA VAL A 45 -1.86 -7.07 -4.29
C VAL A 45 -1.20 -6.66 -5.61
N VAL A 46 -1.52 -5.47 -6.12
CA VAL A 46 -0.94 -4.96 -7.38
C VAL A 46 0.58 -4.85 -7.28
N GLY A 47 1.07 -4.30 -6.17
CA GLY A 47 2.48 -4.16 -5.89
C GLY A 47 3.21 -5.50 -5.84
N PHE A 48 2.63 -6.50 -5.15
CA PHE A 48 3.15 -7.87 -5.12
C PHE A 48 3.22 -8.48 -6.53
N TRP A 49 2.17 -8.31 -7.34
CA TRP A 49 2.15 -8.79 -8.72
C TRP A 49 3.24 -8.16 -9.58
N ILE A 50 3.46 -6.85 -9.46
CA ILE A 50 4.51 -6.13 -10.19
C ILE A 50 5.91 -6.62 -9.77
N VAL A 51 6.16 -6.73 -8.45
CA VAL A 51 7.44 -7.22 -7.94
C VAL A 51 7.69 -8.66 -8.37
N ARG A 52 6.65 -9.51 -8.35
CA ARG A 52 6.73 -10.90 -8.82
C ARG A 52 7.03 -10.97 -10.31
N ALA A 53 6.32 -10.22 -11.15
CA ALA A 53 6.54 -10.19 -12.60
C ALA A 53 7.97 -9.74 -12.93
N LEU A 54 8.46 -8.67 -12.28
CA LEU A 54 9.82 -8.17 -12.47
C LEU A 54 10.90 -9.17 -12.00
N ARG A 55 10.60 -9.99 -10.99
CA ARG A 55 11.49 -11.07 -10.55
C ARG A 55 11.47 -12.26 -11.52
N GLU A 56 10.34 -12.54 -12.16
CA GLU A 56 10.23 -13.61 -13.17
C GLU A 56 10.89 -13.22 -14.51
N GLU A 57 11.02 -11.92 -14.80
CA GLU A 57 11.67 -11.39 -16.01
C GLU A 57 13.21 -11.18 -15.90
N THR A 58 13.80 -11.29 -14.70
CA THR A 58 15.25 -11.11 -14.46
C THR A 58 15.93 -12.42 -14.11
#